data_AF-A0A8X6U376-F1
#
_entry.id   AF-A0A8X6U376-F1
#
_cell.length_a   1.000
_cell.length_b   1.000
_cell.length_c   1.000
_cell.angle_alpha   90.00
_cell.angle_beta   90.00
_cell.angle_gamma   90.00
#
_symmetry.space_group_name_H-M   'P 1'
#
loop_
_entity.id
_entity.type
_entity.pdbx_description
1 polymer ?
#
loop_
_entity_poly.entity_id
_entity_poly.type
_entity_poly.pdbx_seq_one_letter_code
_entity_poly.pdbx_strand_id
1 'polypeptide(L)'
;MSSYFPEPNKKRKCESLNNTAKKLCFNEKLDTCIIPSNANELTMEKLPKHMIHLGGLVFISVNCFQKQTRVHIRLYAKDDTGVLHPTKDGVSLKPEVWSAFHSQLCCFRCRENFESAIIVKRDICLFNLSDKESECVSIQRLFQRKDLSFQFVPERVLLNGENLGKLRDSYELVFECVKNKLLTYTLCEYIAPEVDRLPENELSLNYDADNPFGLYELTDSLCRCITKYIADNISLYLKLDCDVCQNDYCVPKIHECINVKKKDSFEIYFERALYNINWHAFAVEFVNLNKNNPHIKHFSNEIFDFMEVEKVFKKVEDMYVNDYTLDLLSFDF
;
A
#
# COMPACT_ATOMS: atom_id res chain seq x y z
N MET A 1 0.53 74.35 -1.31
CA MET A 1 -0.87 74.77 -1.15
C MET A 1 -1.64 74.37 -2.39
N SER A 2 -2.37 73.26 -2.32
CA SER A 2 -3.68 73.02 -2.94
C SER A 2 -3.97 71.53 -2.73
N SER A 3 -4.75 71.25 -1.70
CA SER A 3 -5.26 69.96 -1.29
C SER A 3 -6.51 69.62 -2.09
N TYR A 4 -6.58 68.44 -2.69
CA TYR A 4 -7.85 67.82 -3.04
C TYR A 4 -7.85 66.37 -2.54
N PHE A 5 -8.62 66.16 -1.47
CA PHE A 5 -9.00 64.86 -0.94
C PHE A 5 -10.03 64.19 -1.87
N PRO A 6 -9.97 62.87 -2.09
CA PRO A 6 -11.06 62.11 -2.69
C PRO A 6 -11.93 61.48 -1.60
N GLU A 7 -13.26 61.55 -1.71
CA GLU A 7 -14.17 60.67 -0.97
C GLU A 7 -15.58 60.63 -1.59
N PRO A 8 -16.45 59.66 -1.23
CA PRO A 8 -16.91 58.63 -2.16
C PRO A 8 -18.45 58.61 -2.32
N ASN A 9 -18.97 57.94 -3.36
CA ASN A 9 -20.40 57.63 -3.42
C ASN A 9 -20.72 56.22 -3.95
N LYS A 10 -20.98 55.35 -2.96
CA LYS A 10 -22.15 54.47 -2.78
C LYS A 10 -22.78 53.75 -4.00
N LYS A 11 -22.59 52.43 -3.96
CA LYS A 11 -23.61 51.36 -3.92
C LYS A 11 -24.72 51.37 -4.99
N ARG A 12 -24.62 50.40 -5.91
CA ARG A 12 -25.75 49.50 -6.22
C ARG A 12 -25.32 48.04 -6.06
N LYS A 13 -26.08 47.35 -5.21
CA LYS A 13 -26.12 45.90 -5.00
C LYS A 13 -26.48 45.20 -6.33
N CYS A 14 -25.78 44.13 -6.66
CA CYS A 14 -26.40 42.95 -7.25
C CYS A 14 -25.77 41.74 -6.58
N GLU A 15 -26.58 41.03 -5.81
CA GLU A 15 -26.25 39.76 -5.17
C GLU A 15 -26.10 38.69 -6.26
N SER A 16 -24.94 38.04 -6.32
CA SER A 16 -24.87 36.66 -6.79
C SER A 16 -23.86 35.91 -5.91
N LEU A 17 -24.38 35.12 -4.98
CA LEU A 17 -23.63 34.10 -4.24
C LEU A 17 -23.04 33.12 -5.26
N ASN A 18 -21.75 33.25 -5.57
CA ASN A 18 -21.00 32.17 -6.21
C ASN A 18 -20.26 31.39 -5.12
N ASN A 19 -21.00 30.48 -4.49
CA ASN A 19 -20.47 29.29 -3.87
C ASN A 19 -19.84 28.42 -4.96
N THR A 20 -18.55 28.59 -5.25
CA THR A 20 -17.77 27.57 -5.94
C THR A 20 -17.32 26.51 -4.93
N ALA A 21 -18.28 25.74 -4.42
CA ALA A 21 -18.04 24.39 -3.97
C ALA A 21 -17.69 23.57 -5.21
N LYS A 22 -16.40 23.36 -5.47
CA LYS A 22 -15.95 22.44 -6.52
C LYS A 22 -16.26 21.02 -6.07
N LYS A 23 -17.45 20.56 -6.49
CA LYS A 23 -17.88 19.20 -6.83
C LYS A 23 -16.88 18.10 -6.42
N LEU A 24 -17.02 17.64 -5.18
CA LEU A 24 -16.66 16.28 -4.77
C LEU A 24 -17.79 15.38 -5.23
N CYS A 25 -17.54 14.55 -6.23
CA CYS A 25 -18.40 13.42 -6.56
C CYS A 25 -17.51 12.22 -6.88
N PHE A 26 -17.31 11.35 -5.89
CA PHE A 26 -17.14 9.90 -6.08
C PHE A 26 -17.73 9.20 -4.83
N ASN A 27 -18.42 8.09 -5.08
CA ASN A 27 -19.56 7.57 -4.33
C ASN A 27 -19.30 7.15 -2.86
N GLU A 28 -20.26 7.49 -2.00
CA GLU A 28 -20.40 7.18 -0.57
C GLU A 28 -20.74 5.71 -0.23
N LYS A 29 -20.25 4.71 -0.99
CA LYS A 29 -20.65 3.29 -0.73
C LYS A 29 -19.56 2.23 -0.73
N LEU A 30 -18.28 2.64 -0.70
CA LEU A 30 -17.21 1.76 -0.23
C LEU A 30 -16.90 2.14 1.21
N ASP A 31 -16.84 1.17 2.12
CA ASP A 31 -16.38 1.37 3.51
C ASP A 31 -15.17 2.32 3.52
N THR A 32 -15.45 3.55 3.92
CA THR A 32 -14.63 4.71 3.60
C THR A 32 -13.35 4.62 4.41
N CYS A 33 -12.25 4.26 3.76
CA CYS A 33 -10.89 4.31 4.29
C CYS A 33 -10.25 5.69 4.13
N ILE A 34 -11.03 6.71 4.46
CA ILE A 34 -10.55 7.98 5.00
C ILE A 34 -11.28 8.03 6.33
N ILE A 35 -10.60 8.20 7.48
CA ILE A 35 -11.29 8.51 8.74
C ILE A 35 -12.24 9.67 8.40
N PRO A 36 -13.57 9.46 8.36
CA PRO A 36 -14.45 10.50 7.89
C PRO A 36 -14.31 11.65 8.88
N SER A 37 -14.13 12.87 8.38
CA SER A 37 -14.28 14.08 9.18
C SER A 37 -15.69 14.25 9.77
N ASN A 38 -16.61 13.31 9.47
CA ASN A 38 -17.86 13.06 10.18
C ASN A 38 -17.84 11.61 10.73
N ALA A 39 -17.02 11.38 11.76
CA ALA A 39 -16.73 10.07 12.31
C ALA A 39 -17.93 9.49 13.07
N ASN A 40 -18.22 8.20 12.83
CA ASN A 40 -18.57 7.34 13.95
C ASN A 40 -17.41 7.44 14.95
N GLU A 41 -17.69 7.94 16.14
CA GLU A 41 -16.72 8.10 17.23
C GLU A 41 -15.84 6.84 17.39
N LEU A 42 -14.56 6.95 17.03
CA LEU A 42 -13.59 5.86 17.15
C LEU A 42 -13.31 5.67 18.64
N THR A 43 -13.88 4.63 19.24
CA THR A 43 -13.65 4.29 20.65
C THR A 43 -13.06 2.90 20.76
N MET A 44 -12.53 2.54 21.94
CA MET A 44 -12.02 1.20 22.21
C MET A 44 -13.06 0.09 21.96
N GLU A 45 -14.35 0.40 22.10
CA GLU A 45 -15.46 -0.54 21.91
C GLU A 45 -15.88 -0.65 20.43
N LYS A 46 -15.48 0.31 19.59
CA LYS A 46 -15.89 0.44 18.19
C LYS A 46 -14.69 0.60 17.26
N LEU A 47 -13.69 -0.27 17.43
CA LEU A 47 -12.52 -0.28 16.55
C LEU A 47 -12.87 -0.89 15.18
N PRO A 48 -12.49 -0.24 14.07
CA PRO A 48 -12.60 -0.83 12.74
C PRO A 48 -11.83 -2.16 12.65
N LYS A 49 -12.34 -3.11 11.86
CA LYS A 49 -11.72 -4.44 11.69
C LYS A 49 -10.26 -4.40 11.22
N HIS A 50 -9.85 -3.33 10.54
CA HIS A 50 -8.49 -3.14 10.01
C HIS A 50 -7.56 -2.40 10.98
N MET A 51 -8.01 -2.08 12.19
CA MET A 51 -7.23 -1.44 13.24
C MET A 51 -6.89 -2.48 14.32
N ILE A 52 -5.59 -2.72 14.52
CA ILE A 52 -5.10 -3.78 15.41
C ILE A 52 -4.59 -3.13 16.70
N HIS A 53 -5.15 -3.52 17.84
CA HIS A 53 -4.74 -3.02 19.15
C HIS A 53 -3.51 -3.77 19.67
N LEU A 54 -2.42 -3.05 19.93
CA LEU A 54 -1.19 -3.62 20.48
C LEU A 54 -1.13 -3.57 22.00
N GLY A 55 -2.10 -2.97 22.68
CA GLY A 55 -2.08 -2.71 24.13
C GLY A 55 -1.90 -1.22 24.43
N GLY A 56 -2.40 -0.79 25.60
CA GLY A 56 -2.46 0.62 25.95
C GLY A 56 -3.24 1.44 24.91
N LEU A 57 -2.63 2.52 24.41
CA LEU A 57 -3.18 3.33 23.30
C LEU A 57 -2.36 3.20 22.01
N VAL A 58 -1.68 2.07 21.81
CA VAL A 58 -0.86 1.83 20.62
C VAL A 58 -1.61 0.92 19.64
N PHE A 59 -1.63 1.31 18.36
CA PHE A 59 -2.38 0.60 17.33
C PHE A 59 -1.60 0.48 16.03
N ILE A 60 -1.95 -0.54 15.25
CA ILE A 60 -1.61 -0.65 13.83
C ILE A 60 -2.84 -0.29 13.00
N SER A 61 -2.64 0.46 11.92
CA SER A 61 -3.66 0.66 10.89
C SER A 61 -3.04 0.64 9.50
N VAL A 62 -3.78 0.13 8.52
CA VAL A 62 -3.41 0.23 7.11
C VAL A 62 -4.22 1.35 6.49
N ASN A 63 -3.54 2.40 6.04
CA ASN A 63 -4.17 3.58 5.47
C ASN A 63 -3.76 3.77 4.01
N CYS A 64 -4.57 4.52 3.28
CA CYS A 64 -4.46 4.78 1.85
C CYS A 64 -4.56 6.29 1.61
N PHE A 65 -3.54 6.89 1.01
CA PHE A 65 -3.54 8.31 0.70
C PHE A 65 -2.65 8.61 -0.50
N GLN A 66 -3.11 9.46 -1.42
CA GLN A 66 -2.35 9.89 -2.61
C GLN A 66 -1.70 8.71 -3.35
N LYS A 67 -2.50 7.70 -3.70
CA LYS A 67 -2.06 6.48 -4.40
C LYS A 67 -1.06 5.61 -3.64
N GLN A 68 -0.93 5.80 -2.32
CA GLN A 68 -0.01 5.02 -1.48
C GLN A 68 -0.77 4.31 -0.37
N THR A 69 -0.61 2.98 -0.30
CA THR A 69 -0.94 2.18 0.88
C THR A 69 0.22 2.22 1.87
N ARG A 70 -0.06 2.46 3.15
CA ARG A 70 0.94 2.54 4.22
C ARG A 70 0.46 1.84 5.49
N VAL A 71 1.39 1.18 6.18
CA VAL A 71 1.17 0.61 7.51
C VAL A 71 1.60 1.62 8.56
N HIS A 72 0.72 1.97 9.48
CA HIS A 72 0.99 2.91 10.55
C HIS A 72 1.05 2.14 11.87
N ILE A 73 2.12 2.36 12.64
CA ILE A 73 2.20 1.97 14.06
C ILE A 73 2.20 3.27 14.83
N ARG A 74 1.19 3.51 15.67
CA ARG A 74 0.96 4.85 16.21
C ARG A 74 0.34 4.83 17.61
N LEU A 75 0.77 5.78 18.43
CA LEU A 75 0.14 6.10 19.69
C LEU A 75 -1.10 6.97 19.43
N TYR A 76 -2.17 6.69 20.17
CA TYR A 76 -3.40 7.47 20.16
C TYR A 76 -3.56 8.19 21.50
N ALA A 77 -4.26 9.30 21.47
CA ALA A 77 -4.74 10.00 22.65
C ALA A 77 -6.26 9.78 22.75
N LYS A 78 -6.75 9.67 23.99
CA LYS A 78 -8.18 9.59 24.27
C LYS A 78 -8.62 10.97 24.77
N ASP A 79 -9.67 11.52 24.18
CA ASP A 79 -10.27 12.76 24.68
C ASP A 79 -11.25 12.50 25.83
N ASP A 80 -11.84 13.57 26.38
CA ASP A 80 -12.75 13.51 27.52
C ASP A 80 -14.03 12.70 27.23
N THR A 81 -14.43 12.61 25.96
CA THR A 81 -15.59 11.81 25.51
C THR A 81 -15.23 10.35 25.26
N GLY A 82 -13.93 10.05 25.26
CA GLY A 82 -13.38 8.73 25.06
C GLY A 82 -13.09 8.37 23.62
N VAL A 83 -13.13 9.35 22.71
CA VAL A 83 -12.76 9.20 21.31
C VAL A 83 -11.24 9.15 21.18
N LEU A 84 -10.78 8.25 20.32
CA LEU A 84 -9.37 8.01 20.02
C LEU A 84 -8.93 8.90 18.86
N HIS A 85 -7.87 9.67 19.09
CA HIS A 85 -7.24 10.53 18.08
C HIS A 85 -5.79 10.10 17.86
N PRO A 86 -5.33 9.93 16.60
CA PRO A 86 -3.94 9.60 16.33
C PRO A 86 -3.02 10.75 16.77
N THR A 87 -1.96 10.46 17.52
CA THR A 87 -0.94 11.48 17.88
C THR A 87 0.12 11.59 16.79
N LYS A 88 1.11 12.46 16.96
CA LYS A 88 2.30 12.51 16.08
C LYS A 88 3.25 11.35 16.32
N ASP A 89 3.26 10.78 17.52
CA ASP A 89 4.14 9.68 17.93
C ASP A 89 3.74 8.38 17.23
N GLY A 90 4.47 8.07 16.17
CA GLY A 90 4.08 7.04 15.24
C GLY A 90 5.04 6.93 14.07
N VAL A 91 5.15 5.74 13.51
CA VAL A 91 5.84 5.51 12.25
C VAL A 91 4.84 5.16 11.16
N SER A 92 5.20 5.47 9.91
CA SER A 92 4.42 5.14 8.74
C SER A 92 5.34 4.48 7.72
N LEU A 93 5.00 3.25 7.37
CA LEU A 93 5.84 2.32 6.64
C LEU A 93 5.22 2.08 5.26
N LYS A 94 6.06 2.11 4.23
CA LYS A 94 5.67 1.51 2.94
C LYS A 94 5.57 -0.01 3.11
N PRO A 95 4.77 -0.72 2.31
CA PRO A 95 4.66 -2.18 2.37
C PRO A 95 6.02 -2.90 2.33
N GLU A 96 6.92 -2.51 1.42
CA GLU A 96 8.27 -3.07 1.32
C GLU A 96 9.13 -2.87 2.60
N VAL A 97 8.93 -1.75 3.30
CA VAL A 97 9.64 -1.44 4.55
C VAL A 97 9.00 -2.22 5.70
N TRP A 98 7.68 -2.40 5.69
CA TRP A 98 6.95 -3.23 6.66
C TRP A 98 7.41 -4.69 6.61
N SER A 99 7.47 -5.30 5.42
CA SER A 99 7.95 -6.67 5.24
C SER A 99 9.38 -6.84 5.78
N ALA A 100 10.31 -5.94 5.37
CA ALA A 100 11.68 -5.95 5.88
C ALA A 100 11.76 -5.69 7.39
N PHE A 101 10.89 -4.82 7.91
CA PHE A 101 10.80 -4.52 9.34
C PHE A 101 10.39 -5.76 10.13
N HIS A 102 9.40 -6.51 9.66
CA HIS A 102 8.95 -7.74 10.31
C HIS A 102 10.05 -8.80 10.37
N SER A 103 10.77 -9.06 9.26
CA SER A 103 11.87 -10.03 9.25
C SER A 103 12.95 -9.68 10.29
N GLN A 104 13.30 -8.40 10.40
CA GLN A 104 14.25 -7.93 11.40
C GLN A 104 13.68 -8.03 12.82
N LEU A 105 12.39 -7.74 12.99
CA LEU A 105 11.69 -7.83 14.27
C LEU A 105 11.66 -9.26 14.82
N CYS A 106 11.50 -10.28 13.97
CA CYS A 106 11.53 -11.70 14.35
C CYS A 106 12.89 -12.13 14.90
N CYS A 107 13.98 -11.58 14.36
CA CYS A 107 15.34 -11.84 14.83
C CYS A 107 15.77 -10.91 15.97
N PHE A 108 14.97 -9.87 16.28
CA PHE A 108 15.33 -8.86 17.26
C PHE A 108 15.24 -9.39 18.68
N ARG A 109 16.38 -9.42 19.37
CA ARG A 109 16.47 -9.82 20.78
C ARG A 109 16.40 -8.59 21.67
N CYS A 110 15.22 -8.41 22.26
CA CYS A 110 14.92 -7.28 23.10
C CYS A 110 15.70 -7.35 24.42
N ARG A 111 16.26 -6.22 24.88
CA ARG A 111 16.98 -6.08 26.16
C ARG A 111 18.30 -6.86 26.30
N GLU A 112 18.82 -7.46 25.22
CA GLU A 112 20.12 -8.15 25.28
C GLU A 112 21.31 -7.21 25.02
N ASN A 113 21.13 -6.16 24.21
CA ASN A 113 22.19 -5.19 23.91
C ASN A 113 21.60 -3.78 23.77
N PHE A 114 21.78 -2.93 24.78
CA PHE A 114 21.19 -1.58 24.85
C PHE A 114 21.84 -0.56 23.92
N GLU A 115 23.00 -0.87 23.36
CA GLU A 115 23.69 -0.01 22.38
C GLU A 115 23.40 -0.43 20.93
N SER A 116 22.66 -1.54 20.72
CA SER A 116 22.34 -2.01 19.39
C SER A 116 21.16 -1.25 18.79
N ALA A 117 21.32 -0.88 17.53
CA ALA A 117 20.27 -0.37 16.68
C ALA A 117 20.18 -1.20 15.40
N ILE A 118 18.98 -1.53 14.96
CA ILE A 118 18.76 -2.14 13.65
C ILE A 118 18.22 -1.08 12.70
N ILE A 119 18.87 -0.92 11.56
CA ILE A 119 18.42 -0.05 10.48
C ILE A 119 17.70 -0.88 9.42
N VAL A 120 16.42 -0.60 9.20
CA VAL A 120 15.57 -1.28 8.21
C VAL A 120 15.42 -0.40 6.98
N LYS A 121 15.94 -0.88 5.84
CA LYS A 121 15.83 -0.23 4.52
C LYS A 121 16.25 1.26 4.49
N ARG A 122 17.07 1.71 5.46
CA ARG A 122 17.47 3.11 5.68
C ARG A 122 16.32 4.09 6.00
N ASP A 123 15.13 3.57 6.29
CA ASP A 123 13.92 4.37 6.56
C ASP A 123 13.51 4.33 8.04
N ILE A 124 13.84 3.22 8.74
CA ILE A 124 13.42 2.97 10.11
C ILE A 124 14.58 2.45 10.94
N CYS A 125 14.63 2.86 12.20
CA CYS A 125 15.53 2.29 13.19
C CYS A 125 14.74 1.72 14.37
N LEU A 126 15.19 0.55 14.83
CA LEU A 126 14.76 -0.06 16.10
C LEU A 126 15.90 0.08 17.09
N PHE A 127 15.62 0.62 18.27
CA PHE A 127 16.57 0.76 19.36
C PHE A 127 16.12 -0.07 20.55
N ASN A 128 17.04 -0.83 21.14
CA ASN A 128 16.82 -1.38 22.48
C ASN A 128 16.85 -0.24 23.50
N LEU A 129 15.90 -0.27 24.43
CA LEU A 129 15.84 0.65 25.57
C LEU A 129 16.36 -0.05 26.82
N SER A 130 16.90 0.73 27.76
CA SER A 130 17.55 0.20 28.96
C SER A 130 16.59 -0.59 29.85
N ASP A 131 17.09 -1.54 30.64
CA ASP A 131 16.27 -2.34 31.57
C ASP A 131 15.51 -1.53 32.63
N LYS A 132 15.89 -0.26 32.82
CA LYS A 132 15.22 0.66 33.75
C LYS A 132 13.94 1.26 33.17
N GLU A 133 13.70 1.11 31.88
CA GLU A 133 12.51 1.62 31.19
C GLU A 133 11.38 0.58 31.21
N SER A 134 10.15 1.06 31.36
CA SER A 134 8.94 0.25 31.19
C SER A 134 8.82 -0.27 29.75
N GLU A 135 9.23 0.57 28.81
CA GLU A 135 9.32 0.28 27.40
C GLU A 135 10.64 -0.40 27.07
N CYS A 136 10.62 -1.30 26.10
CA CYS A 136 11.77 -2.12 25.75
C CYS A 136 12.37 -1.71 24.40
N VAL A 137 11.57 -1.13 23.51
CA VAL A 137 11.97 -0.79 22.14
C VAL A 137 11.47 0.60 21.75
N SER A 138 12.33 1.37 21.09
CA SER A 138 11.94 2.58 20.35
C SER A 138 12.02 2.32 18.85
N ILE A 139 10.94 2.60 18.13
CA ILE A 139 10.89 2.58 16.67
C ILE A 139 10.84 4.02 16.18
N GLN A 140 11.77 4.41 15.31
CA GLN A 140 11.88 5.79 14.86
C GLN A 140 12.22 5.87 13.38
N ARG A 141 11.74 6.92 12.70
CA ARG A 141 12.06 7.16 11.30
C ARG A 141 13.44 7.78 11.14
N LEU A 142 14.18 7.25 10.19
CA LEU A 142 15.43 7.79 9.67
C LEU A 142 15.14 8.39 8.29
N PHE A 143 15.68 9.57 8.00
CA PHE A 143 15.64 10.11 6.64
C PHE A 143 17.00 10.65 6.22
N GLN A 144 17.28 10.52 4.92
CA GLN A 144 18.47 11.09 4.31
C GLN A 144 18.17 12.52 3.85
N ARG A 145 19.02 13.46 4.27
CA ARG A 145 19.01 14.85 3.85
C ARG A 145 19.64 14.99 2.45
N LYS A 146 19.46 16.17 1.84
CA LYS A 146 20.03 16.49 0.52
C LYS A 146 21.57 16.46 0.48
N ASP A 147 22.20 16.73 1.61
CA ASP A 147 23.65 16.66 1.81
C ASP A 147 24.14 15.23 2.10
N LEU A 148 23.28 14.23 1.88
CA LEU A 148 23.50 12.80 2.12
C LEU A 148 23.64 12.40 3.59
N SER A 149 23.55 13.35 4.53
CA SER A 149 23.55 13.05 5.97
C SER A 149 22.23 12.42 6.40
N PHE A 150 22.26 11.65 7.49
CA PHE A 150 21.07 11.02 8.05
C PHE A 150 20.60 11.76 9.30
N GLN A 151 19.27 11.87 9.46
CA GLN A 151 18.67 12.46 10.64
C GLN A 151 17.46 11.66 11.10
N PHE A 152 17.30 11.55 12.41
CA PHE A 152 16.08 11.03 13.03
C PHE A 152 14.96 12.08 13.04
N VAL A 153 13.78 11.60 12.69
CA VAL A 153 12.53 12.32 12.89
C VAL A 153 12.18 12.28 14.38
N PRO A 154 11.78 13.38 15.04
CA PRO A 154 11.57 13.39 16.49
C PRO A 154 10.44 12.44 16.93
N GLU A 155 9.43 12.23 16.09
CA GLU A 155 8.36 11.27 16.33
C GLU A 155 8.88 9.82 16.39
N ARG A 156 8.56 9.13 17.49
CA ARG A 156 8.94 7.73 17.74
C ARG A 156 7.80 6.96 18.40
N VAL A 157 7.82 5.64 18.28
CA VAL A 157 6.91 4.74 18.99
C VAL A 157 7.72 3.98 20.03
N LEU A 158 7.26 4.03 21.28
CA LEU A 158 7.84 3.24 22.36
C LEU A 158 6.93 2.03 22.61
N LEU A 159 7.52 0.85 22.68
CA LEU A 159 6.81 -0.41 22.84
C LEU A 159 7.37 -1.17 24.04
N ASN A 160 6.48 -1.68 24.90
CA ASN A 160 6.85 -2.67 25.91
C ASN A 160 6.84 -4.09 25.31
N GLY A 161 7.18 -5.09 26.13
CA GLY A 161 7.25 -6.49 25.67
C GLY A 161 5.92 -7.04 25.16
N GLU A 162 4.80 -6.66 25.77
CA GLU A 162 3.46 -7.10 25.32
C GLU A 162 3.11 -6.47 23.96
N ASN A 163 3.36 -5.17 23.79
CA ASN A 163 3.14 -4.50 22.51
C ASN A 163 4.00 -5.12 21.40
N LEU A 164 5.25 -5.46 21.72
CA LEU A 164 6.19 -6.07 20.78
C LEU A 164 5.75 -7.48 20.35
N GLY A 165 5.24 -8.28 21.30
CA GLY A 165 4.67 -9.60 21.01
C GLY A 165 3.49 -9.49 20.05
N LYS A 166 2.49 -8.66 20.39
CA LYS A 166 1.32 -8.43 19.53
C LYS A 166 1.68 -7.85 18.16
N LEU A 167 2.72 -7.01 18.08
CA LEU A 167 3.20 -6.46 16.82
C LEU A 167 3.72 -7.58 15.89
N ARG A 168 4.45 -8.57 16.43
CA ARG A 168 4.91 -9.74 15.67
C ARG A 168 3.72 -10.60 15.23
N ASP A 169 2.81 -10.89 16.16
CA ASP A 169 1.67 -11.78 15.91
C ASP A 169 0.65 -11.17 14.92
N SER A 170 0.67 -9.84 14.74
CA SER A 170 -0.24 -9.12 13.85
C SER A 170 0.10 -9.22 12.36
N TYR A 171 1.25 -9.81 12.00
CA TYR A 171 1.79 -9.72 10.65
C TYR A 171 0.84 -10.17 9.55
N GLU A 172 0.30 -11.39 9.66
CA GLU A 172 -0.60 -11.96 8.65
C GLU A 172 -1.85 -11.10 8.45
N LEU A 173 -2.42 -10.58 9.54
CA LEU A 173 -3.58 -9.70 9.47
C LEU A 173 -3.26 -8.37 8.76
N VAL A 174 -2.08 -7.80 9.02
CA VAL A 174 -1.61 -6.60 8.31
C VAL A 174 -1.34 -6.91 6.85
N PHE A 175 -0.70 -8.04 6.55
CA PHE A 175 -0.42 -8.48 5.18
C PHE A 175 -1.71 -8.59 4.36
N GLU A 176 -2.74 -9.23 4.89
CA GLU A 176 -4.06 -9.31 4.26
C GLU A 176 -4.69 -7.93 4.06
N CYS A 177 -4.61 -7.03 5.04
CA CYS A 177 -5.12 -5.67 4.90
C CYS A 177 -4.38 -4.90 3.79
N VAL A 178 -3.05 -4.98 3.74
CA VAL A 178 -2.23 -4.33 2.71
C VAL A 178 -2.54 -4.90 1.34
N LYS A 179 -2.61 -6.23 1.20
CA LYS A 179 -2.96 -6.93 -0.05
C LYS A 179 -4.32 -6.45 -0.59
N ASN A 180 -5.33 -6.38 0.27
CA ASN A 180 -6.65 -5.83 -0.07
C ASN A 180 -6.57 -4.37 -0.53
N LYS A 181 -5.81 -3.51 0.16
CA LYS A 181 -5.68 -2.09 -0.18
C LYS A 181 -4.85 -1.82 -1.42
N LEU A 182 -3.83 -2.62 -1.70
CA LEU A 182 -3.09 -2.53 -2.95
C LEU A 182 -4.00 -2.80 -4.15
N LEU A 183 -4.85 -3.83 -4.05
CA LEU A 183 -5.76 -4.17 -5.14
C LEU A 183 -6.93 -3.19 -5.26
N THR A 184 -7.63 -2.89 -4.16
CA THR A 184 -8.89 -2.13 -4.22
C THR A 184 -8.72 -0.61 -4.26
N TYR A 185 -7.62 -0.09 -3.70
CA TYR A 185 -7.36 1.36 -3.66
C TYR A 185 -6.20 1.75 -4.56
N THR A 186 -4.99 1.21 -4.32
CA THR A 186 -3.79 1.67 -5.03
C THR A 186 -3.93 1.46 -6.53
N LEU A 187 -4.28 0.24 -6.94
CA LEU A 187 -4.46 -0.06 -8.35
C LEU A 187 -5.55 0.82 -9.00
N CYS A 188 -6.68 1.03 -8.33
CA CYS A 188 -7.77 1.89 -8.82
C CYS A 188 -7.28 3.32 -9.09
N GLU A 189 -6.55 3.91 -8.14
CA GLU A 189 -5.97 5.26 -8.24
C GLU A 189 -4.95 5.40 -9.39
N TYR A 190 -4.35 4.31 -9.84
CA TYR A 190 -3.48 4.29 -11.02
C TYR A 190 -4.24 4.04 -12.31
N ILE A 191 -5.26 3.17 -12.33
CA ILE A 191 -6.03 2.86 -13.53
C ILE A 191 -7.00 3.98 -13.91
N ALA A 192 -7.71 4.59 -12.95
CA ALA A 192 -8.76 5.56 -13.27
C ALA A 192 -8.28 6.71 -14.17
N PRO A 193 -7.13 7.37 -13.89
CA PRO A 193 -6.63 8.43 -14.77
C PRO A 193 -6.16 7.95 -16.14
N GLU A 194 -5.81 6.67 -16.30
CA GLU A 194 -5.43 6.09 -17.59
C GLU A 194 -6.67 5.77 -18.43
N VAL A 195 -7.75 5.29 -17.80
CA VAL A 195 -9.06 5.07 -18.44
C VAL A 195 -9.66 6.39 -18.92
N ASP A 196 -9.57 7.45 -18.11
CA ASP A 196 -10.07 8.79 -18.45
C ASP A 196 -9.40 9.40 -19.70
N ARG A 197 -8.21 8.90 -20.09
CA ARG A 197 -7.49 9.34 -21.29
C ARG A 197 -7.94 8.64 -22.57
N LEU A 198 -8.77 7.60 -22.48
CA LEU A 198 -9.25 6.88 -23.65
C LEU A 198 -10.24 7.76 -24.45
N PRO A 199 -10.19 7.76 -25.80
CA PRO A 199 -11.12 8.54 -26.62
C PRO A 199 -12.58 8.12 -26.38
N GLU A 200 -13.49 9.09 -26.38
CA GLU A 200 -14.92 8.85 -26.11
C GLU A 200 -15.62 8.02 -27.19
N ASN A 201 -15.06 7.94 -28.40
CA ASN A 201 -15.68 7.33 -29.56
C ASN A 201 -15.22 5.87 -29.76
N GLU A 202 -16.20 4.94 -29.68
CA GLU A 202 -16.27 3.56 -30.23
C GLU A 202 -16.78 2.46 -29.28
N LEU A 203 -17.29 2.76 -28.07
CA LEU A 203 -17.70 1.69 -27.12
C LEU A 203 -19.11 1.81 -26.53
N SER A 204 -19.90 2.82 -26.91
CA SER A 204 -21.16 3.14 -26.21
C SER A 204 -22.46 2.75 -26.93
N LEU A 205 -22.43 2.12 -28.12
CA LEU A 205 -23.66 2.00 -28.93
C LEU A 205 -24.46 0.69 -28.76
N ASN A 206 -23.88 -0.39 -28.22
CA ASN A 206 -24.58 -1.68 -28.07
C ASN A 206 -24.24 -2.36 -26.73
N TYR A 207 -24.44 -1.63 -25.63
CA TYR A 207 -24.10 -2.13 -24.30
C TYR A 207 -25.30 -2.80 -23.62
N ASP A 208 -25.08 -4.01 -23.09
CA ASP A 208 -25.94 -4.66 -22.11
C ASP A 208 -25.23 -4.61 -20.75
N ALA A 209 -25.71 -3.74 -19.87
CA ALA A 209 -25.15 -3.53 -18.53
C ALA A 209 -25.19 -4.76 -17.65
N ASP A 210 -26.05 -5.72 -17.99
CA ASP A 210 -26.29 -6.92 -17.22
C ASP A 210 -25.48 -8.11 -17.72
N ASN A 211 -24.57 -7.92 -18.69
CA ASN A 211 -23.73 -9.01 -19.19
C ASN A 211 -22.52 -9.28 -18.26
N PRO A 212 -22.54 -10.36 -17.45
CA PRO A 212 -21.47 -10.65 -16.51
C PRO A 212 -20.17 -11.09 -17.23
N PHE A 213 -20.26 -11.53 -18.49
CA PHE A 213 -19.11 -12.06 -19.24
C PHE A 213 -17.98 -11.03 -19.41
N GLY A 214 -18.30 -9.75 -19.65
CA GLY A 214 -17.26 -8.75 -19.84
C GLY A 214 -16.51 -8.35 -18.55
N LEU A 215 -17.17 -8.47 -17.38
CA LEU A 215 -16.51 -8.31 -16.08
C LEU A 215 -15.56 -9.49 -15.79
N TYR A 216 -15.94 -10.71 -16.18
CA TYR A 216 -15.06 -11.87 -16.07
C TYR A 216 -13.82 -11.73 -16.97
N GLU A 217 -13.98 -11.27 -18.21
CA GLU A 217 -12.86 -11.02 -19.12
C GLU A 217 -11.88 -9.97 -18.58
N LEU A 218 -12.39 -8.86 -18.03
CA LEU A 218 -11.54 -7.85 -17.40
C LEU A 218 -10.83 -8.38 -16.15
N THR A 219 -11.53 -9.13 -15.30
CA THR A 219 -10.94 -9.76 -14.11
C THR A 219 -9.85 -10.75 -14.49
N ASP A 220 -10.07 -11.54 -15.54
CA ASP A 220 -9.10 -12.49 -16.07
C ASP A 220 -7.88 -11.80 -16.69
N SER A 221 -8.10 -10.71 -17.43
CA SER A 221 -7.05 -9.82 -17.93
C SER A 221 -6.23 -9.19 -16.80
N LEU A 222 -6.91 -8.78 -15.71
CA LEU A 222 -6.30 -8.24 -14.51
C LEU A 222 -5.40 -9.29 -13.84
N CYS A 223 -5.91 -10.51 -13.60
CA CYS A 223 -5.13 -11.61 -13.04
C CYS A 223 -3.87 -11.88 -13.87
N ARG A 224 -3.98 -11.96 -15.20
CA ARG A 224 -2.82 -12.14 -16.09
C ARG A 224 -1.78 -11.04 -15.94
N CYS A 225 -2.21 -9.78 -15.91
CA CYS A 225 -1.30 -8.66 -15.72
C CYS A 225 -0.60 -8.74 -14.35
N ILE A 226 -1.34 -9.04 -13.27
CA ILE A 226 -0.75 -9.19 -11.93
C ILE A 226 0.26 -10.34 -11.92
N THR A 227 -0.11 -11.49 -12.47
CA THR A 227 0.79 -12.66 -12.56
C THR A 227 2.08 -12.32 -13.29
N LYS A 228 2.01 -11.60 -14.41
CA LYS A 228 3.20 -11.16 -15.15
C LYS A 228 4.15 -10.32 -14.29
N TYR A 229 3.64 -9.25 -13.66
CA TYR A 229 4.48 -8.37 -12.83
C TYR A 229 5.04 -9.09 -11.60
N ILE A 230 4.26 -10.00 -11.01
CA ILE A 230 4.73 -10.83 -9.89
C ILE A 230 5.82 -11.78 -10.37
N ALA A 231 5.65 -12.45 -11.51
CA ALA A 231 6.65 -13.36 -12.06
C ALA A 231 7.96 -12.65 -12.38
N ASP A 232 7.90 -11.46 -12.98
CA ASP A 232 9.07 -10.62 -13.25
C ASP A 232 9.80 -10.28 -11.94
N ASN A 233 9.06 -9.84 -10.92
CA ASN A 233 9.65 -9.50 -9.63
C ASN A 233 10.22 -10.71 -8.87
N ILE A 234 9.53 -11.86 -8.86
CA ILE A 234 10.06 -13.09 -8.25
C ILE A 234 11.35 -13.52 -8.96
N SER A 235 11.37 -13.46 -10.29
CA SER A 235 12.56 -13.80 -11.09
C SER A 235 13.75 -12.89 -10.76
N LEU A 236 13.50 -11.60 -10.51
CA LEU A 236 14.52 -10.66 -10.04
C LEU A 236 15.05 -11.04 -8.64
N TYR A 237 14.16 -11.41 -7.70
CA TYR A 237 14.59 -11.77 -6.35
C TYR A 237 15.32 -13.11 -6.28
N LEU A 238 14.92 -14.10 -7.06
CA LEU A 238 15.66 -15.36 -7.17
C LEU A 238 17.11 -15.14 -7.63
N LYS A 239 17.34 -14.18 -8.54
CA LYS A 239 18.69 -13.78 -8.96
C LYS A 239 19.43 -13.01 -7.88
N LEU A 240 18.76 -12.08 -7.20
CA LEU A 240 19.37 -11.25 -6.16
C LEU A 240 19.73 -12.04 -4.92
N ASP A 241 18.92 -13.00 -4.50
CA ASP A 241 19.14 -13.75 -3.25
C ASP A 241 20.01 -15.01 -3.49
N CYS A 242 20.53 -15.20 -4.71
CA CYS A 242 21.51 -16.24 -5.02
C CYS A 242 22.95 -15.70 -4.88
N ASP A 243 23.67 -16.21 -3.88
CA ASP A 243 25.07 -15.84 -3.58
C ASP A 243 26.03 -15.98 -4.78
N VAL A 244 25.71 -16.85 -5.74
CA VAL A 244 26.54 -17.07 -6.92
C VAL A 244 26.15 -16.15 -8.08
N CYS A 245 24.86 -15.84 -8.26
CA CYS A 245 24.42 -14.83 -9.23
C CYS A 245 24.87 -13.42 -8.84
N GLN A 246 25.05 -13.13 -7.54
CA GLN A 246 25.57 -11.83 -7.09
C GLN A 246 27.03 -11.57 -7.48
N ASN A 247 27.81 -12.62 -7.78
CA ASN A 247 29.26 -12.52 -7.95
C ASN A 247 29.73 -12.58 -9.42
N ASP A 248 28.84 -12.44 -10.41
CA ASP A 248 29.13 -12.44 -11.88
C ASP A 248 29.92 -13.66 -12.43
N TYR A 249 30.26 -14.64 -11.60
CA TYR A 249 30.92 -15.88 -12.00
C TYR A 249 29.89 -16.99 -12.22
N CYS A 250 29.04 -16.94 -13.25
CA CYS A 250 28.34 -18.18 -13.61
C CYS A 250 27.82 -18.34 -15.05
N VAL A 251 28.02 -19.57 -15.51
CA VAL A 251 27.37 -20.19 -16.67
C VAL A 251 25.91 -20.52 -16.27
N PRO A 252 24.89 -20.10 -17.03
CA PRO A 252 23.48 -20.08 -16.59
C PRO A 252 22.80 -21.41 -16.22
N LYS A 253 23.48 -22.57 -16.23
CA LYS A 253 22.83 -23.90 -16.28
C LYS A 253 22.97 -24.79 -15.04
N ILE A 254 23.64 -24.36 -13.96
CA ILE A 254 24.05 -25.29 -12.87
C ILE A 254 23.61 -24.85 -11.45
N HIS A 255 22.93 -23.71 -11.25
CA HIS A 255 22.64 -23.22 -9.90
C HIS A 255 21.24 -23.57 -9.34
N GLU A 256 21.18 -23.88 -8.05
CA GLU A 256 19.96 -24.20 -7.28
C GLU A 256 18.88 -23.12 -7.32
N CYS A 257 19.22 -21.86 -7.65
CA CYS A 257 18.23 -20.80 -7.91
C CYS A 257 17.29 -21.12 -9.09
N ILE A 258 17.66 -22.08 -9.94
CA ILE A 258 16.87 -22.59 -11.08
C ILE A 258 16.00 -23.80 -10.67
N ASN A 259 16.28 -24.44 -9.52
CA ASN A 259 15.63 -25.68 -9.11
C ASN A 259 14.60 -25.52 -7.97
N VAL A 260 14.32 -24.29 -7.53
CA VAL A 260 13.22 -24.04 -6.58
C VAL A 260 11.90 -24.26 -7.31
N LYS A 261 11.00 -25.08 -6.75
CA LYS A 261 9.67 -25.29 -7.35
C LYS A 261 8.94 -23.94 -7.43
N LYS A 262 8.13 -23.74 -8.48
CA LYS A 262 7.36 -22.50 -8.65
C LYS A 262 6.48 -22.20 -7.43
N LYS A 263 5.83 -23.22 -6.87
CA LYS A 263 5.03 -23.09 -5.66
C LYS A 263 5.83 -22.52 -4.50
N ASP A 264 6.97 -23.12 -4.19
CA ASP A 264 7.87 -22.67 -3.11
C ASP A 264 8.38 -21.24 -3.37
N SER A 265 8.74 -20.94 -4.62
CA SER A 265 9.17 -19.59 -5.02
C SER A 265 8.06 -18.55 -4.82
N PHE A 266 6.82 -18.90 -5.16
CA PHE A 266 5.67 -18.03 -4.94
C PHE A 266 5.48 -17.79 -3.45
N GLU A 267 5.43 -18.84 -2.63
CA GLU A 267 5.25 -18.71 -1.18
C GLU A 267 6.34 -17.84 -0.52
N ILE A 268 7.60 -17.99 -0.95
CA ILE A 268 8.72 -17.23 -0.37
C ILE A 268 8.74 -15.77 -0.83
N TYR A 269 8.48 -15.51 -2.12
CA TYR A 269 8.75 -14.19 -2.72
C TYR A 269 7.50 -13.38 -3.07
N PHE A 270 6.30 -13.96 -3.02
CA PHE A 270 5.05 -13.31 -3.45
C PHE A 270 4.81 -11.96 -2.77
N GLU A 271 4.94 -11.88 -1.45
CA GLU A 271 4.74 -10.63 -0.72
C GLU A 271 5.68 -9.53 -1.22
N ARG A 272 6.98 -9.83 -1.27
CA ARG A 272 8.01 -8.89 -1.73
C ARG A 272 7.73 -8.49 -3.19
N ALA A 273 7.33 -9.43 -4.03
CA ALA A 273 6.99 -9.20 -5.43
C ALA A 273 5.76 -8.29 -5.59
N LEU A 274 4.70 -8.54 -4.82
CA LEU A 274 3.48 -7.74 -4.82
C LEU A 274 3.77 -6.29 -4.37
N TYR A 275 4.57 -6.11 -3.33
CA TYR A 275 4.90 -4.79 -2.78
C TYR A 275 5.75 -3.94 -3.73
N ASN A 276 6.43 -4.57 -4.68
CA ASN A 276 7.33 -3.91 -5.63
C ASN A 276 6.75 -3.85 -7.05
N ILE A 277 5.44 -4.06 -7.23
CA ILE A 277 4.80 -3.81 -8.52
C ILE A 277 4.92 -2.32 -8.87
N ASN A 278 5.40 -2.02 -10.08
CA ASN A 278 5.32 -0.67 -10.63
C ASN A 278 3.88 -0.39 -11.09
N TRP A 279 3.05 0.08 -10.15
CA TRP A 279 1.62 0.30 -10.38
C TRP A 279 1.29 1.29 -11.51
N HIS A 280 2.19 2.23 -11.81
CA HIS A 280 2.01 3.13 -12.94
C HIS A 280 2.18 2.40 -14.28
N ALA A 281 3.31 1.68 -14.45
CA ALA A 281 3.55 0.89 -15.66
C ALA A 281 2.46 -0.18 -15.84
N PHE A 282 2.08 -0.84 -14.73
CA PHE A 282 0.98 -1.78 -14.68
C PHE A 282 -0.31 -1.18 -15.23
N ALA A 283 -0.72 -0.02 -14.73
CA ALA A 283 -1.99 0.59 -15.13
C ALA A 283 -2.01 0.99 -16.60
N VAL A 284 -0.91 1.55 -17.10
CA VAL A 284 -0.75 1.89 -18.53
C VAL A 284 -0.87 0.64 -19.40
N GLU A 285 -0.18 -0.45 -19.04
CA GLU A 285 -0.24 -1.70 -19.79
C GLU A 285 -1.64 -2.32 -19.74
N PHE A 286 -2.23 -2.42 -18.56
CA PHE A 286 -3.57 -2.97 -18.36
C PHE A 286 -4.62 -2.20 -19.17
N VAL A 287 -4.57 -0.87 -19.14
CA VAL A 287 -5.53 -0.04 -19.89
C VAL A 287 -5.34 -0.18 -21.40
N ASN A 288 -4.09 -0.23 -21.87
CA ASN A 288 -3.82 -0.44 -23.29
C ASN A 288 -4.28 -1.80 -23.80
N LEU A 289 -4.12 -2.87 -23.00
CA LEU A 289 -4.57 -4.22 -23.33
C LEU A 289 -6.09 -4.30 -23.44
N ASN A 290 -6.81 -3.55 -22.62
CA ASN A 290 -8.27 -3.61 -22.52
C ASN A 290 -8.97 -2.41 -23.17
N LYS A 291 -8.27 -1.57 -23.94
CA LYS A 291 -8.81 -0.33 -24.53
C LYS A 291 -10.04 -0.54 -25.44
N ASN A 292 -10.19 -1.74 -26.01
CA ASN A 292 -11.32 -2.13 -26.84
C ASN A 292 -12.41 -2.86 -26.05
N ASN A 293 -12.21 -3.10 -24.75
CA ASN A 293 -13.20 -3.74 -23.89
C ASN A 293 -14.18 -2.66 -23.37
N PRO A 294 -15.48 -2.75 -23.68
CA PRO A 294 -16.45 -1.73 -23.28
C PRO A 294 -16.60 -1.59 -21.77
N HIS A 295 -16.29 -2.64 -20.99
CA HIS A 295 -16.40 -2.62 -19.53
C HIS A 295 -15.25 -1.88 -18.85
N ILE A 296 -14.18 -1.51 -19.55
CA ILE A 296 -13.00 -0.89 -18.93
C ILE A 296 -13.33 0.45 -18.25
N LYS A 297 -14.33 1.18 -18.75
CA LYS A 297 -14.81 2.42 -18.14
C LYS A 297 -15.50 2.21 -16.78
N HIS A 298 -16.02 1.00 -16.52
CA HIS A 298 -16.58 0.62 -15.22
C HIS A 298 -15.52 0.09 -14.25
N PHE A 299 -14.31 -0.22 -14.75
CA PHE A 299 -13.20 -0.71 -13.94
C PHE A 299 -12.79 0.28 -12.83
N SER A 300 -12.89 1.59 -13.06
CA SER A 300 -12.51 2.59 -12.05
C SER A 300 -13.53 2.76 -10.93
N ASN A 301 -14.78 2.34 -11.12
CA ASN A 301 -15.88 2.77 -10.25
C ASN A 301 -16.54 1.63 -9.48
N GLU A 302 -16.59 0.42 -10.05
CA GLU A 302 -17.49 -0.64 -9.54
C GLU A 302 -16.84 -2.03 -9.49
N ILE A 303 -15.77 -2.28 -10.24
CA ILE A 303 -15.25 -3.65 -10.38
C ILE A 303 -14.75 -4.25 -9.06
N PHE A 304 -14.22 -3.43 -8.16
CA PHE A 304 -13.73 -3.89 -6.85
C PHE A 304 -14.85 -4.24 -5.88
N ASP A 305 -16.09 -3.80 -6.14
CA ASP A 305 -17.27 -4.19 -5.35
C ASP A 305 -17.69 -5.64 -5.65
N PHE A 306 -17.37 -6.11 -6.85
CA PHE A 306 -17.70 -7.46 -7.33
C PHE A 306 -16.52 -8.42 -7.28
N MET A 307 -15.29 -7.93 -7.00
CA MET A 307 -14.10 -8.76 -6.92
C MET A 307 -13.78 -9.16 -5.49
N GLU A 308 -13.81 -10.47 -5.24
CA GLU A 308 -13.24 -11.04 -4.03
C GLU A 308 -11.71 -11.11 -4.17
N VAL A 309 -11.00 -10.27 -3.41
CA VAL A 309 -9.54 -10.16 -3.44
C VAL A 309 -8.84 -11.51 -3.25
N GLU A 310 -9.37 -12.35 -2.35
CA GLU A 310 -8.86 -13.70 -2.11
C GLU A 310 -8.90 -14.56 -3.38
N LYS A 311 -10.02 -14.52 -4.13
CA LYS A 311 -10.15 -15.25 -5.40
C LYS A 311 -9.20 -14.73 -6.47
N VAL A 312 -8.98 -13.42 -6.52
CA VAL A 312 -8.01 -12.82 -7.46
C VAL A 312 -6.61 -13.36 -7.19
N PHE A 313 -6.14 -13.31 -5.95
CA PHE A 313 -4.78 -13.76 -5.64
C PHE A 313 -4.61 -15.28 -5.70
N LYS A 314 -5.64 -16.05 -5.39
CA LYS A 314 -5.65 -17.49 -5.64
C LYS A 314 -5.49 -17.81 -7.13
N LYS A 315 -6.23 -17.11 -8.00
CA LYS A 315 -6.10 -17.27 -9.45
C LYS A 315 -4.72 -16.83 -9.97
N VAL A 316 -4.16 -15.76 -9.41
CA VAL A 316 -2.79 -15.30 -9.74
C VAL A 316 -1.74 -16.35 -9.38
N GLU A 317 -1.88 -16.96 -8.21
CA GLU A 317 -1.04 -18.07 -7.77
C GLU A 317 -1.18 -19.28 -8.69
N ASP A 318 -2.42 -19.71 -8.97
CA ASP A 318 -2.69 -20.83 -9.87
C ASP A 318 -2.11 -20.58 -11.26
N MET A 319 -2.23 -19.36 -11.79
CA MET A 319 -1.61 -18.96 -13.06
C MET A 319 -0.10 -19.07 -12.97
N TYR A 320 0.54 -18.50 -11.93
CA TYR A 320 2.00 -18.53 -11.79
C TYR A 320 2.56 -19.96 -11.68
N VAL A 321 1.93 -20.80 -10.85
CA VAL A 321 2.40 -22.16 -10.58
C VAL A 321 2.23 -23.08 -11.78
N ASN A 322 1.15 -22.91 -12.55
CA ASN A 322 0.82 -23.75 -13.71
C ASN A 322 1.29 -23.17 -15.06
N ASP A 323 1.91 -22.00 -15.08
CA ASP A 323 2.40 -21.39 -16.32
C ASP A 323 3.59 -22.17 -16.88
N TYR A 324 3.37 -22.96 -17.94
CA TYR A 324 4.42 -23.66 -18.68
C TYR A 324 5.17 -22.74 -19.66
N THR A 325 4.64 -21.54 -19.98
CA THR A 325 5.28 -20.60 -20.92
C THR A 325 6.45 -19.83 -20.32
N LEU A 326 6.50 -19.66 -19.00
CA LEU A 326 7.68 -19.09 -18.32
C LEU A 326 8.89 -20.03 -18.29
N ASP A 327 8.71 -21.34 -18.53
CA ASP A 327 9.83 -22.28 -18.66
C ASP A 327 10.54 -22.12 -20.02
N LEU A 328 9.86 -21.57 -21.01
CA LEU A 328 10.37 -21.41 -22.38
C LEU A 328 11.12 -20.09 -22.62
N LEU A 329 10.97 -19.07 -21.77
CA LEU A 329 11.81 -17.85 -21.83
C LEU A 329 13.24 -18.06 -21.28
N SER A 330 13.57 -19.30 -20.87
CA SER A 330 14.95 -19.73 -20.59
C SER A 330 15.67 -20.36 -21.79
N PHE A 331 15.02 -20.42 -22.95
CA PHE A 331 15.58 -20.97 -24.19
C PHE A 331 15.39 -20.00 -25.35
N ASP A 332 16.13 -18.89 -25.35
CA ASP A 332 16.65 -18.28 -26.57
C ASP A 332 17.71 -17.26 -26.15
N PHE A 333 18.98 -17.70 -26.17
CA PHE A 333 20.19 -17.04 -26.68
C PHE A 333 21.42 -17.90 -26.39
#